data_AF-A0A9D9G3U7-F1
#
_entry.id   AF-A0A9D9G3U7-F1
#
_cell.length_a   1.000
_cell.length_b   1.000
_cell.length_c   1.000
_cell.angle_alpha   90.00
_cell.angle_beta   90.00
_cell.angle_gamma   90.00
#
_symmetry.space_group_name_H-M   'P 1'
#
loop_
_entity.id
_entity.type
_entity.pdbx_description
1 polymer ?
#
loop_
_entity_poly.entity_id
_entity_poly.type
_entity_poly.pdbx_seq_one_letter_code
_entity_poly.pdbx_strand_id
1 'polypeptide(L)'
;CDQDPADLSLTGDVTDEADNCSTGLDATFSDSVADGACANESVITRTWTLVDECGNTTTQVQTITIEDTTAPTFTVPADITIECDQDPSDLSLTGDVTDEADNCSTGLDATFSDTVADGACANESVITRTWTLVDDCGNTTTQVQTITIEDTTAPTFTVPADVTLQCSDDLADISLTGDVTDEADNCSTGLEATFTDDIADGSCVNEAIVTRTWTLTDDCGNTTTLVQTITIEDTTPPTFTVPADITLDCDQDHTDLSLTGDVTDEADNCSTGLEATFTDTINDGECPGEFTVTRVWTLVDECDNATSFIQTISVEDNTAPTLVGEFDDVIDVVCSEIPKAPNLVFEDACSTNITVDFNETSTSDGTGSDYQIIRDWFVVDECGNEAIFTQTINVTVQSDIPTDDADLCIGEDFEFDLFDLLLGDFDINGVWTVTSGNATIDGSFFNPSSLLDSEGDYTDDQLGEYEFTYTYEGQCPGSVTVTININDDCIVLPCGEDDLVISKAVTANFDGINEFFTITGVEDCGFVFEVQIFNRWGAKIYENFNYQNDWNGTASSASIGGSDFVPTGTYYYVLNIKNSGLRPITGPIYVSTK
;
A
#
# COMPACT_ATOMS: atom_id res chain seq x y z
N CYS A 1 59.26 83.33 -79.10
CA CYS A 1 58.45 83.90 -80.21
C CYS A 1 57.84 85.27 -79.88
N ASP A 2 57.97 85.75 -78.63
CA ASP A 2 57.46 87.07 -78.20
C ASP A 2 58.35 88.29 -78.54
N GLN A 3 59.45 88.08 -79.25
CA GLN A 3 60.40 89.14 -79.58
C GLN A 3 60.16 89.62 -81.01
N ASP A 4 60.10 90.94 -81.21
CA ASP A 4 59.93 91.53 -82.54
C ASP A 4 61.25 91.45 -83.32
N PRO A 5 61.34 90.65 -84.40
CA PRO A 5 62.56 90.56 -85.20
C PRO A 5 62.87 91.85 -85.98
N ALA A 6 61.94 92.81 -86.06
CA ALA A 6 62.20 94.14 -86.60
C ALA A 6 62.84 95.09 -85.57
N ASP A 7 62.89 94.71 -84.29
CA ASP A 7 63.60 95.50 -83.27
C ASP A 7 65.11 95.40 -83.48
N LEU A 8 65.69 96.47 -84.04
CA LEU A 8 67.13 96.58 -84.28
C LEU A 8 67.94 96.70 -82.98
N SER A 9 67.31 97.00 -81.84
CA SER A 9 68.00 96.94 -80.55
C SER A 9 68.28 95.50 -80.11
N LEU A 10 67.48 94.54 -80.60
CA LEU A 10 67.65 93.12 -80.36
C LEU A 10 68.48 92.45 -81.46
N THR A 11 68.17 92.76 -82.73
CA THR A 11 68.77 92.10 -83.90
C THR A 11 70.03 92.79 -84.40
N GLY A 12 70.28 94.04 -84.01
CA GLY A 12 71.41 94.86 -84.46
C GLY A 12 71.10 95.66 -85.72
N ASP A 13 71.70 96.85 -85.82
CA ASP A 13 71.64 97.76 -86.97
C ASP A 13 72.99 97.80 -87.71
N VAL A 14 73.02 98.34 -88.93
CA VAL A 14 74.27 98.70 -89.60
C VAL A 14 74.94 99.86 -88.83
N THR A 15 76.27 99.87 -88.76
CA THR A 15 77.02 100.83 -87.90
C THR A 15 78.16 101.53 -88.62
N ASP A 16 78.43 101.18 -89.87
CA ASP A 16 79.57 101.62 -90.66
C ASP A 16 79.17 102.04 -92.09
N GLU A 17 78.04 102.74 -92.22
CA GLU A 17 77.55 103.30 -93.48
C GLU A 17 78.48 104.39 -94.00
N ALA A 18 79.31 104.05 -94.99
CA ALA A 18 80.28 104.98 -95.56
C ALA A 18 80.35 104.87 -97.09
N ASP A 19 80.46 106.02 -97.74
CA ASP A 19 80.87 106.17 -99.13
C ASP A 19 81.95 107.27 -99.23
N ASN A 20 82.78 107.22 -100.27
CA ASN A 20 83.87 108.18 -100.44
C ASN A 20 83.40 109.58 -100.87
N CYS A 21 82.16 109.71 -101.37
CA CYS A 21 81.61 110.96 -101.90
C CYS A 21 80.20 111.31 -101.39
N SER A 22 79.51 110.39 -100.70
CA SER A 22 78.16 110.61 -100.14
C SER A 22 78.19 110.74 -98.61
N THR A 23 77.32 111.58 -98.03
CA THR A 23 77.18 111.77 -96.57
C THR A 23 75.74 111.57 -96.13
N GLY A 24 75.53 111.08 -94.90
CA GLY A 24 74.17 110.84 -94.38
C GLY A 24 73.50 109.63 -95.02
N LEU A 25 74.28 108.60 -95.35
CA LEU A 25 73.76 107.33 -95.83
C LEU A 25 73.01 106.62 -94.71
N ASP A 26 71.95 105.92 -95.07
CA ASP A 26 71.11 105.14 -94.16
C ASP A 26 70.80 103.80 -94.84
N ALA A 27 71.13 102.71 -94.17
CA ALA A 27 70.90 101.37 -94.71
C ALA A 27 69.41 101.04 -94.60
N THR A 28 68.82 100.54 -95.68
CA THR A 28 67.44 100.01 -95.66
C THR A 28 67.50 98.50 -95.67
N PHE A 29 66.52 97.81 -95.09
CA PHE A 29 66.47 96.35 -95.13
C PHE A 29 65.19 95.80 -95.74
N SER A 30 65.28 94.59 -96.26
CA SER A 30 64.14 93.76 -96.64
C SER A 30 64.31 92.36 -96.09
N ASP A 31 63.24 91.80 -95.53
CA ASP A 31 63.25 90.48 -94.90
C ASP A 31 62.58 89.44 -95.80
N SER A 32 63.16 88.25 -95.85
CA SER A 32 62.49 87.03 -96.31
C SER A 32 62.43 86.02 -95.17
N VAL A 33 61.25 85.50 -94.89
CA VAL A 33 61.00 84.58 -93.79
C VAL A 33 60.86 83.16 -94.35
N ALA A 34 61.53 82.20 -93.72
CA ALA A 34 61.31 80.77 -93.92
C ALA A 34 60.89 80.12 -92.60
N ASP A 35 60.11 79.04 -92.70
CA ASP A 35 59.71 78.25 -91.53
C ASP A 35 60.95 77.67 -90.82
N GLY A 36 60.89 77.64 -89.48
CA GLY A 36 61.92 77.05 -88.63
C GLY A 36 61.83 75.51 -88.55
N ALA A 37 62.41 74.93 -87.50
CA ALA A 37 62.44 73.48 -87.31
C ALA A 37 61.15 72.95 -86.67
N CYS A 38 60.49 73.74 -85.83
CA CYS A 38 59.16 73.46 -85.28
C CYS A 38 58.13 74.55 -85.63
N ALA A 39 56.89 74.37 -85.17
CA ALA A 39 55.83 75.33 -85.41
C ALA A 39 56.15 76.68 -84.72
N ASN A 40 55.80 77.79 -85.37
CA ASN A 40 56.02 79.16 -84.89
C ASN A 40 57.49 79.61 -84.72
N GLU A 41 58.46 78.73 -85.00
CA GLU A 41 59.84 79.12 -85.29
C GLU A 41 59.98 79.66 -86.72
N SER A 42 60.98 80.53 -86.92
CA SER A 42 61.29 81.01 -88.25
C SER A 42 62.74 81.45 -88.40
N VAL A 43 63.25 81.36 -89.63
CA VAL A 43 64.55 81.88 -90.02
C VAL A 43 64.33 83.08 -90.93
N ILE A 44 64.72 84.26 -90.44
CA ILE A 44 64.60 85.51 -91.18
C ILE A 44 65.95 85.80 -91.82
N THR A 45 65.95 85.87 -93.15
CA THR A 45 67.09 86.35 -93.92
C THR A 45 66.87 87.83 -94.25
N ARG A 46 67.58 88.70 -93.54
CA ARG A 46 67.53 90.16 -93.71
C ARG A 46 68.60 90.60 -94.69
N THR A 47 68.20 91.27 -95.77
CA THR A 47 69.13 91.87 -96.74
C THR A 47 69.18 93.37 -96.54
N TRP A 48 70.31 93.86 -96.02
CA TRP A 48 70.62 95.28 -95.90
C TRP A 48 71.07 95.82 -97.26
N THR A 49 70.55 96.98 -97.65
CA THR A 49 70.86 97.68 -98.90
C THR A 49 71.24 99.12 -98.60
N LEU A 50 72.44 99.51 -99.00
CA LEU A 50 72.92 100.88 -98.93
C LEU A 50 72.99 101.44 -100.36
N VAL A 51 72.42 102.64 -100.57
CA VAL A 51 72.39 103.31 -101.88
C VAL A 51 73.06 104.67 -101.77
N ASP A 52 74.02 104.97 -102.63
CA ASP A 52 74.69 106.28 -102.67
C ASP A 52 73.86 107.35 -103.43
N GLU A 53 74.28 108.62 -103.41
CA GLU A 53 73.54 109.71 -104.09
C GLU A 53 73.47 109.54 -105.63
N CYS A 54 74.34 108.71 -106.21
CA CYS A 54 74.38 108.40 -107.63
C CYS A 54 73.56 107.16 -108.01
N GLY A 55 73.00 106.44 -107.03
CA GLY A 55 72.22 105.22 -107.21
C GLY A 55 73.05 103.93 -107.28
N ASN A 56 74.34 103.95 -106.90
CA ASN A 56 75.11 102.71 -106.74
C ASN A 56 74.67 102.00 -105.46
N THR A 57 74.68 100.66 -105.47
CA THR A 57 74.16 99.85 -104.37
C THR A 57 75.19 98.83 -103.88
N THR A 58 75.19 98.56 -102.58
CA THR A 58 75.83 97.39 -101.96
C THR A 58 74.84 96.70 -101.04
N THR A 59 74.95 95.38 -100.91
CA THR A 59 74.06 94.59 -100.06
C THR A 59 74.84 93.66 -99.14
N GLN A 60 74.30 93.42 -97.94
CA GLN A 60 74.81 92.46 -96.95
C GLN A 60 73.65 91.65 -96.38
N VAL A 61 73.93 90.41 -95.97
CA VAL A 61 72.91 89.48 -95.47
C VAL A 61 73.16 89.16 -94.00
N GLN A 62 72.08 89.22 -93.21
CA GLN A 62 72.02 88.79 -91.81
C GLN A 62 71.00 87.66 -91.69
N THR A 63 71.33 86.64 -90.90
CA THR A 63 70.39 85.56 -90.57
C THR A 63 69.98 85.71 -89.10
N ILE A 64 68.68 85.80 -88.86
CA ILE A 64 68.05 85.86 -87.54
C ILE A 64 67.25 84.58 -87.37
N THR A 65 67.51 83.83 -86.30
CA THR A 65 66.79 82.59 -85.97
C THR A 65 65.87 82.85 -84.78
N ILE A 66 64.57 82.60 -84.98
CA ILE A 66 63.58 82.55 -83.92
C ILE A 66 63.43 81.08 -83.56
N GLU A 67 63.89 80.72 -82.36
CA GLU A 67 63.87 79.37 -81.81
C GLU A 67 63.04 79.36 -80.53
N ASP A 68 62.34 78.26 -80.28
CA ASP A 68 61.68 78.02 -79.00
C ASP A 68 62.54 77.12 -78.10
N THR A 69 62.91 77.66 -76.94
CA THR A 69 63.71 76.96 -75.93
C THR A 69 63.07 77.04 -74.55
N THR A 70 61.87 77.62 -74.45
CA THR A 70 61.19 77.84 -73.19
C THR A 70 60.21 76.70 -72.96
N ALA A 71 60.30 76.03 -71.82
CA ALA A 71 59.31 75.00 -71.50
C ALA A 71 57.94 75.63 -71.17
N PRO A 72 56.83 74.94 -71.50
CA PRO A 72 55.50 75.44 -71.20
C PRO A 72 55.24 75.46 -69.69
N THR A 73 54.22 76.20 -69.24
CA THR A 73 53.81 76.29 -67.82
C THR A 73 52.36 75.88 -67.64
N PHE A 74 52.03 75.32 -66.47
CA PHE A 74 50.67 74.99 -66.05
C PHE A 74 50.61 74.85 -64.51
N THR A 75 49.40 74.78 -63.96
CA THR A 75 49.12 74.54 -62.54
C THR A 75 48.45 73.18 -62.37
N VAL A 76 49.00 72.31 -61.52
CA VAL A 76 48.39 71.02 -61.15
C VAL A 76 47.29 71.19 -60.10
N PRO A 77 46.28 70.29 -60.07
CA PRO A 77 45.35 70.21 -58.96
C PRO A 77 46.05 69.94 -57.62
N ALA A 78 45.37 70.27 -56.52
CA ALA A 78 45.84 69.91 -55.19
C ALA A 78 45.75 68.39 -54.94
N ASP A 79 46.56 67.90 -53.98
CA ASP A 79 46.44 66.54 -53.47
C ASP A 79 45.05 66.32 -52.84
N ILE A 80 44.52 65.09 -52.97
CA ILE A 80 43.16 64.74 -52.53
C ILE A 80 43.12 63.34 -51.93
N THR A 81 42.23 63.14 -50.95
CA THR A 81 41.85 61.82 -50.45
C THR A 81 40.44 61.47 -50.92
N ILE A 82 40.24 60.26 -51.42
CA ILE A 82 38.95 59.73 -51.86
C ILE A 82 38.74 58.31 -51.31
N GLU A 83 37.48 57.87 -51.24
CA GLU A 83 37.12 56.50 -50.85
C GLU A 83 37.48 55.51 -51.97
N CYS A 84 37.62 54.23 -51.60
CA CYS A 84 37.99 53.16 -52.55
C CYS A 84 36.95 52.88 -53.64
N ASP A 85 35.70 53.28 -53.44
CA ASP A 85 34.59 53.08 -54.37
C ASP A 85 34.49 54.21 -55.41
N GLN A 86 35.32 55.25 -55.23
CA GLN A 86 35.44 56.36 -56.16
C GLN A 86 36.50 56.06 -57.23
N ASP A 87 36.25 56.54 -58.44
CA ASP A 87 37.17 56.36 -59.57
C ASP A 87 38.27 57.44 -59.56
N PRO A 88 39.55 57.08 -59.30
CA PRO A 88 40.65 58.05 -59.31
C PRO A 88 40.96 58.63 -60.71
N SER A 89 40.39 58.07 -61.78
CA SER A 89 40.52 58.61 -63.13
C SER A 89 39.47 59.67 -63.47
N ASP A 90 38.46 59.87 -62.63
CA ASP A 90 37.48 60.94 -62.80
C ASP A 90 38.10 62.30 -62.45
N LEU A 91 38.43 63.09 -63.47
CA LEU A 91 38.98 64.43 -63.32
C LEU A 91 37.98 65.44 -62.74
N SER A 92 36.67 65.15 -62.75
CA SER A 92 35.69 65.99 -62.06
C SER A 92 35.78 65.84 -60.54
N LEU A 93 36.32 64.71 -60.06
CA LEU A 93 36.62 64.43 -58.66
C LEU A 93 38.05 64.82 -58.29
N THR A 94 39.03 64.35 -59.07
CA THR A 94 40.46 64.51 -58.78
C THR A 94 41.04 65.84 -59.28
N GLY A 95 40.30 66.58 -60.10
CA GLY A 95 40.74 67.83 -60.72
C GLY A 95 41.53 67.62 -62.01
N ASP A 96 41.55 68.67 -62.84
CA ASP A 96 42.34 68.75 -64.07
C ASP A 96 43.33 69.93 -63.98
N VAL A 97 44.37 69.90 -64.79
CA VAL A 97 45.34 71.00 -64.88
C VAL A 97 44.67 72.30 -65.35
N THR A 98 45.31 73.42 -65.02
CA THR A 98 44.84 74.75 -65.39
C THR A 98 45.99 75.65 -65.81
N ASP A 99 45.68 76.76 -66.48
CA ASP A 99 46.63 77.81 -66.89
C ASP A 99 47.77 77.28 -67.80
N GLU A 100 47.46 76.36 -68.70
CA GLU A 100 48.37 75.85 -69.72
C GLU A 100 48.75 76.97 -70.68
N ALA A 101 50.02 77.33 -70.68
CA ALA A 101 50.53 78.44 -71.45
C ALA A 101 51.96 78.21 -71.91
N ASP A 102 52.29 78.78 -73.07
CA ASP A 102 53.63 78.86 -73.61
C ASP A 102 53.79 80.15 -74.43
N ASN A 103 55.03 80.59 -74.65
CA ASN A 103 55.33 81.82 -75.39
C ASN A 103 55.39 81.63 -76.93
N CYS A 104 55.36 80.38 -77.40
CA CYS A 104 55.49 80.02 -78.82
C CYS A 104 54.40 79.04 -79.27
N SER A 105 53.64 78.44 -78.36
CA SER A 105 52.65 77.40 -78.64
C SER A 105 51.25 77.76 -78.14
N THR A 106 50.22 77.25 -78.80
CA THR A 106 48.80 77.49 -78.43
C THR A 106 48.00 76.20 -78.52
N GLY A 107 46.92 76.09 -77.74
CA GLY A 107 46.10 74.87 -77.73
C GLY A 107 46.80 73.68 -77.07
N LEU A 108 47.66 73.98 -76.09
CA LEU A 108 48.34 72.98 -75.28
C LEU A 108 47.35 72.24 -74.41
N ASP A 109 47.61 70.94 -74.19
CA ASP A 109 46.80 70.05 -73.39
C ASP A 109 47.74 69.12 -72.62
N ALA A 110 47.59 69.05 -71.29
CA ALA A 110 48.47 68.20 -70.49
C ALA A 110 47.99 66.75 -70.55
N THR A 111 48.95 65.84 -70.46
CA THR A 111 48.66 64.41 -70.31
C THR A 111 49.13 63.94 -68.93
N PHE A 112 48.58 62.84 -68.42
CA PHE A 112 49.05 62.29 -67.15
C PHE A 112 49.36 60.80 -67.25
N SER A 113 50.17 60.34 -66.29
CA SER A 113 50.44 58.92 -66.05
C SER A 113 50.48 58.65 -64.56
N ASP A 114 49.93 57.50 -64.15
CA ASP A 114 49.76 57.15 -62.75
C ASP A 114 50.72 56.03 -62.34
N THR A 115 51.23 56.15 -61.11
CA THR A 115 51.92 55.07 -60.42
C THR A 115 51.23 54.83 -59.09
N VAL A 116 50.97 53.55 -58.77
CA VAL A 116 50.20 53.15 -57.58
C VAL A 116 51.11 52.45 -56.59
N ALA A 117 51.00 52.84 -55.32
CA ALA A 117 51.62 52.15 -54.18
C ALA A 117 50.55 51.71 -53.19
N ASP A 118 50.79 50.62 -52.47
CA ASP A 118 49.87 50.13 -51.43
C ASP A 118 49.72 51.16 -50.30
N GLY A 119 48.50 51.26 -49.75
CA GLY A 119 48.14 52.12 -48.63
C GLY A 119 48.50 51.52 -47.26
N ALA A 120 47.83 52.01 -46.21
CA ALA A 120 48.04 51.51 -44.85
C ALA A 120 47.22 50.23 -44.58
N CYS A 121 46.07 50.11 -45.23
CA CYS A 121 45.16 48.98 -45.19
C CYS A 121 45.08 48.23 -46.54
N ALA A 122 44.51 47.02 -46.51
CA ALA A 122 44.04 46.35 -47.73
C ALA A 122 43.04 47.25 -48.49
N ASN A 123 43.15 47.30 -49.81
CA ASN A 123 42.31 48.12 -50.72
C ASN A 123 42.50 49.65 -50.61
N GLU A 124 43.33 50.14 -49.68
CA GLU A 124 43.88 51.49 -49.73
C GLU A 124 45.09 51.56 -50.66
N SER A 125 45.31 52.73 -51.25
CA SER A 125 46.46 52.97 -52.11
C SER A 125 46.82 54.44 -52.19
N VAL A 126 48.05 54.74 -52.59
CA VAL A 126 48.50 56.10 -52.89
C VAL A 126 48.89 56.15 -54.36
N ILE A 127 48.18 56.97 -55.12
CA ILE A 127 48.41 57.20 -56.54
C ILE A 127 49.23 58.48 -56.69
N THR A 128 50.43 58.35 -57.25
CA THR A 128 51.23 59.51 -57.69
C THR A 128 50.98 59.73 -59.17
N ARG A 129 50.20 60.78 -59.50
CA ARG A 129 49.87 61.21 -60.85
C ARG A 129 50.89 62.21 -61.34
N THR A 130 51.59 61.88 -62.44
CA THR A 130 52.56 62.78 -63.08
C THR A 130 51.95 63.42 -64.31
N TRP A 131 51.69 64.72 -64.23
CA TRP A 131 51.23 65.56 -65.34
C TRP A 131 52.41 65.99 -66.20
N THR A 132 52.24 65.94 -67.52
CA THR A 132 53.25 66.28 -68.53
C THR A 132 52.62 67.21 -69.57
N LEU A 133 53.18 68.41 -69.71
CA LEU A 133 52.84 69.36 -70.77
C LEU A 133 54.03 69.49 -71.71
N VAL A 134 53.79 69.31 -73.01
CA VAL A 134 54.78 69.40 -74.07
C VAL A 134 54.32 70.47 -75.06
N ASP A 135 55.21 71.40 -75.40
CA ASP A 135 54.93 72.43 -76.41
C ASP A 135 55.10 71.89 -77.85
N ASP A 136 54.82 72.73 -78.85
CA ASP A 136 54.90 72.33 -80.27
C ASP A 136 56.34 72.03 -80.74
N CYS A 137 57.33 72.44 -79.97
CA CYS A 137 58.77 72.31 -80.24
C CYS A 137 59.43 71.18 -79.42
N GLY A 138 58.67 70.55 -78.53
CA GLY A 138 59.10 69.42 -77.71
C GLY A 138 59.71 69.80 -76.36
N ASN A 139 59.71 71.07 -75.94
CA ASN A 139 60.09 71.40 -74.56
C ASN A 139 58.99 70.92 -73.61
N THR A 140 59.39 70.45 -72.43
CA THR A 140 58.51 69.67 -71.54
C THR A 140 58.59 70.20 -70.11
N THR A 141 57.43 70.29 -69.45
CA THR A 141 57.29 70.51 -68.00
C THR A 141 56.50 69.38 -67.38
N THR A 142 56.95 68.89 -66.22
CA THR A 142 56.25 67.87 -65.43
C THR A 142 56.00 68.32 -64.00
N GLN A 143 54.85 67.92 -63.45
CA GLN A 143 54.44 68.18 -62.07
C GLN A 143 53.64 66.99 -61.53
N VAL A 144 53.58 66.85 -60.20
CA VAL A 144 52.95 65.69 -59.55
C VAL A 144 51.75 66.11 -58.70
N GLN A 145 50.75 65.25 -58.66
CA GLN A 145 49.62 65.28 -57.74
C GLN A 145 49.57 63.94 -57.00
N THR A 146 49.27 63.97 -55.70
CA THR A 146 49.05 62.77 -54.88
C THR A 146 47.55 62.58 -54.67
N ILE A 147 47.04 61.40 -55.02
CA ILE A 147 45.67 60.97 -54.74
C ILE A 147 45.76 59.81 -53.74
N THR A 148 45.20 59.99 -52.55
CA THR A 148 45.15 58.96 -51.50
C THR A 148 43.79 58.26 -51.54
N ILE A 149 43.80 56.95 -51.65
CA ILE A 149 42.61 56.10 -51.47
C ILE A 149 42.63 55.63 -50.01
N GLU A 150 41.63 56.03 -49.23
CA GLU A 150 41.49 55.72 -47.80
C GLU A 150 40.07 55.19 -47.54
N ASP A 151 39.95 54.18 -46.71
CA ASP A 151 38.64 53.67 -46.27
C ASP A 151 38.30 54.26 -44.89
N THR A 152 37.33 55.17 -44.88
CA THR A 152 36.85 55.79 -43.63
C THR A 152 35.41 55.40 -43.29
N THR A 153 34.81 54.52 -44.10
CA THR A 153 33.39 54.18 -44.00
C THR A 153 33.24 52.91 -43.18
N ALA A 154 32.44 52.97 -42.11
CA ALA A 154 32.17 51.76 -41.33
C ALA A 154 31.22 50.81 -42.08
N PRO A 155 31.41 49.48 -41.92
CA PRO A 155 30.57 48.50 -42.60
C PRO A 155 29.13 48.53 -42.06
N THR A 156 28.20 47.94 -42.80
CA THR A 156 26.78 47.86 -42.44
C THR A 156 26.29 46.43 -42.43
N PHE A 157 25.29 46.13 -41.59
CA PHE A 157 24.61 44.84 -41.50
C PHE A 157 23.28 45.00 -40.74
N THR A 158 22.45 43.96 -40.79
CA THR A 158 21.20 43.85 -40.05
C THR A 158 21.31 42.73 -39.01
N VAL A 159 20.92 43.02 -37.77
CA VAL A 159 20.83 42.00 -36.71
C VAL A 159 19.51 41.23 -36.77
N PRO A 160 19.46 39.97 -36.31
CA PRO A 160 18.20 39.25 -36.18
C PRO A 160 17.24 39.97 -35.22
N ALA A 161 15.94 39.67 -35.36
CA ALA A 161 14.93 40.16 -34.44
C ALA A 161 15.12 39.57 -33.03
N ASP A 162 14.59 40.27 -32.03
CA ASP A 162 14.50 39.75 -30.66
C ASP A 162 13.67 38.45 -30.63
N VAL A 163 14.06 37.51 -29.77
CA VAL A 163 13.42 36.18 -29.66
C VAL A 163 13.24 35.78 -28.20
N THR A 164 12.19 35.00 -27.93
CA THR A 164 11.96 34.34 -26.64
C THR A 164 12.20 32.84 -26.79
N LEU A 165 12.99 32.25 -25.90
CA LEU A 165 13.33 30.83 -25.86
C LEU A 165 12.95 30.22 -24.51
N GLN A 166 12.82 28.89 -24.46
CA GLN A 166 12.68 28.14 -23.21
C GLN A 166 14.06 27.86 -22.58
N CYS A 167 14.12 27.54 -21.29
CA CYS A 167 15.42 27.33 -20.62
C CYS A 167 16.19 26.11 -21.14
N SER A 168 15.49 25.15 -21.77
CA SER A 168 16.10 24.00 -22.42
C SER A 168 16.69 24.28 -23.80
N ASP A 169 16.40 25.44 -24.38
CA ASP A 169 16.87 25.80 -25.71
C ASP A 169 18.34 26.23 -25.66
N ASP A 170 19.11 25.82 -26.68
CA ASP A 170 20.53 26.15 -26.76
C ASP A 170 20.72 27.57 -27.32
N LEU A 171 21.22 28.48 -26.48
CA LEU A 171 21.57 29.85 -26.86
C LEU A 171 22.63 29.94 -27.98
N ALA A 172 23.39 28.88 -28.22
CA ALA A 172 24.35 28.79 -29.32
C ALA A 172 23.74 28.29 -30.63
N ASP A 173 22.49 27.80 -30.63
CA ASP A 173 21.80 27.38 -31.84
C ASP A 173 21.29 28.60 -32.62
N ILE A 174 22.09 29.01 -33.60
CA ILE A 174 21.80 30.10 -34.53
C ILE A 174 20.49 29.87 -35.31
N SER A 175 19.99 28.64 -35.43
CA SER A 175 18.67 28.41 -36.05
C SER A 175 17.50 28.90 -35.18
N LEU A 176 17.72 29.04 -33.86
CA LEU A 176 16.78 29.62 -32.91
C LEU A 176 16.99 31.12 -32.72
N THR A 177 18.25 31.56 -32.57
CA THR A 177 18.57 32.97 -32.32
C THR A 177 18.65 33.83 -33.59
N GLY A 178 18.80 33.21 -34.76
CA GLY A 178 19.11 33.89 -36.00
C GLY A 178 20.58 34.31 -36.12
N ASP A 179 20.96 34.66 -37.35
CA ASP A 179 22.26 35.21 -37.72
C ASP A 179 22.10 36.60 -38.35
N VAL A 180 23.18 37.37 -38.41
CA VAL A 180 23.20 38.65 -39.11
C VAL A 180 22.98 38.47 -40.62
N THR A 181 22.53 39.54 -41.27
CA THR A 181 22.35 39.56 -42.73
C THR A 181 22.81 40.88 -43.34
N ASP A 182 23.03 40.86 -44.66
CA ASP A 182 23.36 42.02 -45.49
C ASP A 182 24.66 42.73 -45.05
N GLU A 183 25.65 41.95 -44.63
CA GLU A 183 27.00 42.41 -44.32
C GLU A 183 27.66 42.99 -45.57
N ALA A 184 27.89 44.30 -45.55
CA ALA A 184 28.36 45.03 -46.70
C ALA A 184 29.22 46.21 -46.29
N ASP A 185 30.18 46.51 -47.16
CA ASP A 185 31.06 47.66 -47.07
C ASP A 185 31.44 48.14 -48.47
N ASN A 186 31.82 49.40 -48.63
CA ASN A 186 32.22 49.97 -49.92
C ASN A 186 33.65 49.54 -50.32
N CYS A 187 34.51 49.20 -49.35
CA CYS A 187 35.93 48.91 -49.54
C CYS A 187 36.35 47.49 -49.19
N SER A 188 35.51 46.75 -48.48
CA SER A 188 35.82 45.41 -48.00
C SER A 188 34.83 44.36 -48.49
N THR A 189 35.29 43.11 -48.60
CA THR A 189 34.46 41.99 -49.05
C THR A 189 34.70 40.75 -48.18
N GLY A 190 33.71 39.86 -48.09
CA GLY A 190 33.84 38.66 -47.26
C GLY A 190 33.84 38.96 -45.76
N LEU A 191 33.14 40.01 -45.36
CA LEU A 191 32.95 40.39 -43.97
C LEU A 191 32.10 39.36 -43.24
N GLU A 192 32.39 39.18 -41.95
CA GLU A 192 31.71 38.25 -41.06
C GLU A 192 31.53 38.93 -39.70
N ALA A 193 30.31 39.00 -39.20
CA ALA A 193 30.07 39.59 -37.89
C ALA A 193 30.47 38.61 -36.78
N THR A 194 30.85 39.17 -35.64
CA THR A 194 31.08 38.40 -34.40
C THR A 194 30.15 38.90 -33.31
N PHE A 195 29.88 38.08 -32.30
CA PHE A 195 29.03 38.51 -31.19
C PHE A 195 29.62 38.17 -29.82
N THR A 196 29.16 38.91 -28.82
CA THR A 196 29.37 38.64 -27.39
C THR A 196 28.06 38.77 -26.63
N ASP A 197 27.85 37.89 -25.67
CA ASP A 197 26.62 37.84 -24.86
C ASP A 197 26.88 38.38 -23.45
N ASP A 198 25.98 39.27 -23.00
CA ASP A 198 25.85 39.68 -21.60
C ASP A 198 24.54 39.14 -21.04
N ILE A 199 24.60 38.40 -19.94
CA ILE A 199 23.47 37.65 -19.39
C ILE A 199 23.07 38.29 -18.05
N ALA A 200 21.83 38.75 -17.97
CA ALA A 200 21.21 39.23 -16.73
C ALA A 200 20.10 38.30 -16.29
N ASP A 201 19.88 38.20 -14.98
CA ASP A 201 18.78 37.41 -14.41
C ASP A 201 17.42 37.97 -14.88
N GLY A 202 16.48 37.06 -15.16
CA GLY A 202 15.11 37.35 -15.54
C GLY A 202 14.19 37.69 -14.35
N SER A 203 12.88 37.58 -14.59
CA SER A 203 11.86 37.81 -13.56
C SER A 203 11.73 36.65 -12.58
N CYS A 204 11.89 35.43 -13.09
CA CYS A 204 11.91 34.20 -12.34
C CYS A 204 13.34 33.65 -12.22
N VAL A 205 13.55 32.68 -11.34
CA VAL A 205 14.78 31.91 -11.28
C VAL A 205 14.96 31.11 -12.57
N ASN A 206 16.20 30.97 -13.03
CA ASN A 206 16.59 30.30 -14.28
C ASN A 206 16.07 30.97 -15.59
N GLU A 207 15.22 32.01 -15.50
CA GLU A 207 15.00 32.96 -16.58
C GLU A 207 16.17 33.92 -16.73
N ALA A 208 16.37 34.43 -17.94
CA ALA A 208 17.46 35.33 -18.25
C ALA A 208 17.10 36.29 -19.38
N ILE A 209 17.70 37.47 -19.36
CA ILE A 209 17.72 38.40 -20.49
C ILE A 209 19.15 38.44 -21.02
N VAL A 210 19.34 37.94 -22.22
CA VAL A 210 20.63 37.93 -22.92
C VAL A 210 20.68 39.11 -23.88
N THR A 211 21.62 40.02 -23.67
CA THR A 211 21.92 41.12 -24.60
C THR A 211 23.09 40.69 -25.48
N ARG A 212 22.79 40.26 -26.71
CA ARG A 212 23.80 39.86 -27.70
C ARG A 212 24.25 41.08 -28.49
N THR A 213 25.54 41.43 -28.37
CA THR A 213 26.15 42.55 -29.10
C THR A 213 26.91 42.02 -30.30
N TRP A 214 26.42 42.33 -31.50
CA TRP A 214 27.06 42.00 -32.77
C TRP A 214 28.03 43.11 -33.18
N THR A 215 29.20 42.73 -33.68
CA THR A 215 30.26 43.62 -34.16
C THR A 215 30.72 43.17 -35.54
N LEU A 216 30.64 44.08 -36.52
CA LEU A 216 31.20 43.90 -37.86
C LEU A 216 32.38 44.87 -38.01
N THR A 217 33.52 44.37 -38.47
CA THR A 217 34.76 45.15 -38.69
C THR A 217 35.22 44.93 -40.12
N ASP A 218 35.51 46.00 -40.83
CA ASP A 218 36.06 45.94 -42.20
C ASP A 218 37.57 45.61 -42.21
N ASP A 219 38.17 45.55 -43.40
CA ASP A 219 39.60 45.23 -43.54
C ASP A 219 40.52 46.35 -43.00
N CYS A 220 39.99 47.57 -42.84
CA CYS A 220 40.70 48.77 -42.39
C CYS A 220 40.47 49.10 -40.91
N GLY A 221 39.63 48.33 -40.24
CA GLY A 221 39.35 48.43 -38.82
C GLY A 221 38.23 49.40 -38.46
N ASN A 222 37.44 49.90 -39.41
CA ASN A 222 36.21 50.61 -39.07
C ASN A 222 35.14 49.59 -38.63
N THR A 223 34.34 49.98 -37.63
CA THR A 223 33.45 49.04 -36.92
C THR A 223 32.03 49.55 -36.78
N THR A 224 31.06 48.65 -36.94
CA THR A 224 29.66 48.89 -36.56
C THR A 224 29.21 47.86 -35.52
N THR A 225 28.48 48.32 -34.50
CA THR A 225 27.93 47.46 -33.43
C THR A 225 26.43 47.63 -33.30
N LEU A 226 25.70 46.51 -33.22
CA LEU A 226 24.25 46.46 -33.05
C LEU A 226 23.88 45.41 -31.99
N VAL A 227 22.68 45.49 -31.42
CA VAL A 227 22.24 44.61 -30.32
C VAL A 227 20.98 43.84 -30.69
N GLN A 228 20.91 42.61 -30.19
CA GLN A 228 19.74 41.75 -30.19
C GLN A 228 19.42 41.35 -28.74
N THR A 229 18.14 41.35 -28.38
CA THR A 229 17.68 40.87 -27.07
C THR A 229 17.10 39.47 -27.21
N ILE A 230 17.61 38.52 -26.44
CA ILE A 230 17.08 37.15 -26.35
C ILE A 230 16.53 36.98 -24.92
N THR A 231 15.25 36.63 -24.81
CA THR A 231 14.58 36.41 -23.52
C THR A 231 14.45 34.91 -23.28
N ILE A 232 14.99 34.41 -22.16
CA ILE A 232 14.74 33.05 -21.68
C ILE A 232 13.60 33.14 -20.67
N GLU A 233 12.47 32.50 -21.00
CA GLU A 233 11.23 32.55 -20.20
C GLU A 233 10.70 31.14 -19.96
N ASP A 234 10.27 30.85 -18.74
CA ASP A 234 9.60 29.58 -18.43
C ASP A 234 8.08 29.72 -18.60
N THR A 235 7.55 29.05 -19.62
CA THR A 235 6.10 29.03 -19.89
C THR A 235 5.52 27.62 -19.86
N THR A 236 6.35 26.63 -19.52
CA THR A 236 5.98 25.22 -19.64
C THR A 236 5.66 24.68 -18.25
N PRO A 237 4.42 24.22 -17.99
CA PRO A 237 4.10 23.61 -16.71
C PRO A 237 4.92 22.34 -16.43
N PRO A 238 5.25 22.06 -15.16
CA PRO A 238 6.01 20.87 -14.79
C PRO A 238 5.19 19.60 -15.03
N THR A 239 5.88 18.46 -15.08
CA THR A 239 5.28 17.14 -15.31
C THR A 239 5.61 16.18 -14.17
N PHE A 240 4.70 15.25 -13.90
CA PHE A 240 4.88 14.16 -12.94
C PHE A 240 3.85 13.05 -13.20
N THR A 241 4.10 11.88 -12.63
CA THR A 241 3.22 10.72 -12.66
C THR A 241 2.55 10.58 -11.29
N VAL A 242 1.22 10.52 -11.27
CA VAL A 242 0.48 10.19 -10.05
C VAL A 242 0.44 8.68 -9.77
N PRO A 243 0.42 8.27 -8.49
CA PRO A 243 0.14 6.89 -8.14
C PRO A 243 -1.21 6.42 -8.68
N ALA A 244 -1.37 5.11 -8.84
CA ALA A 244 -2.66 4.53 -9.21
C ALA A 244 -3.69 4.68 -8.07
N ASP A 245 -4.96 4.65 -8.45
CA ASP A 245 -6.07 4.52 -7.49
C ASP A 245 -5.92 3.21 -6.70
N ILE A 246 -6.32 3.22 -5.43
CA ILE A 246 -6.15 2.09 -4.52
C ILE A 246 -7.36 1.94 -3.59
N THR A 247 -7.66 0.69 -3.23
CA THR A 247 -8.60 0.36 -2.16
C THR A 247 -7.82 -0.08 -0.93
N LEU A 248 -8.14 0.51 0.23
CA LEU A 248 -7.59 0.19 1.53
C LEU A 248 -8.68 -0.39 2.42
N ASP A 249 -8.26 -1.20 3.40
CA ASP A 249 -9.10 -1.59 4.52
C ASP A 249 -9.23 -0.40 5.50
N CYS A 250 -10.29 -0.37 6.30
CA CYS A 250 -10.59 0.74 7.21
C CYS A 250 -9.57 0.94 8.33
N ASP A 251 -8.78 -0.09 8.63
CA ASP A 251 -7.72 -0.05 9.65
C ASP A 251 -6.42 0.55 9.11
N GLN A 252 -6.33 0.76 7.80
CA GLN A 252 -5.18 1.35 7.14
C GLN A 252 -5.29 2.88 7.06
N ASP A 253 -4.15 3.54 7.28
CA ASP A 253 -4.07 5.00 7.22
C ASP A 253 -3.93 5.49 5.77
N HIS A 254 -5.00 6.07 5.23
CA HIS A 254 -5.01 6.72 3.91
C HIS A 254 -4.01 7.88 3.75
N THR A 255 -3.42 8.39 4.84
CA THR A 255 -2.36 9.42 4.79
C THR A 255 -0.96 8.83 4.69
N ASP A 256 -0.79 7.52 4.86
CA ASP A 256 0.49 6.83 4.72
C ASP A 256 0.82 6.61 3.23
N LEU A 257 1.72 7.46 2.70
CA LEU A 257 2.21 7.36 1.32
C LEU A 257 2.94 6.06 1.02
N SER A 258 3.41 5.31 2.02
CA SER A 258 3.98 3.98 1.78
C SER A 258 2.92 2.95 1.37
N LEU A 259 1.65 3.21 1.68
CA LEU A 259 0.49 2.44 1.25
C LEU A 259 -0.14 3.01 -0.03
N THR A 260 -0.39 4.32 -0.05
CA THR A 260 -1.10 4.97 -1.18
C THR A 260 -0.20 5.30 -2.37
N GLY A 261 1.12 5.19 -2.21
CA GLY A 261 2.10 5.67 -3.17
C GLY A 261 2.34 7.17 -3.08
N ASP A 262 3.48 7.58 -3.61
CA ASP A 262 3.89 8.98 -3.81
C ASP A 262 4.09 9.22 -5.30
N VAL A 263 4.05 10.49 -5.71
CA VAL A 263 4.31 10.89 -7.09
C VAL A 263 5.72 10.50 -7.53
N THR A 264 5.91 10.37 -8.84
CA THR A 264 7.21 10.08 -9.44
C THR A 264 7.44 10.90 -10.70
N ASP A 265 8.69 10.92 -11.17
CA ASP A 265 9.08 11.56 -12.44
C ASP A 265 8.78 13.05 -12.49
N GLU A 266 8.92 13.73 -11.35
CA GLU A 266 8.83 15.18 -11.23
C GLU A 266 9.93 15.84 -12.06
N ALA A 267 9.52 16.48 -13.14
CA ALA A 267 10.45 17.04 -14.10
C ALA A 267 9.87 18.31 -14.72
N ASP A 268 10.77 19.24 -15.00
CA ASP A 268 10.50 20.48 -15.70
C ASP A 268 11.71 20.87 -16.55
N ASN A 269 11.50 21.70 -17.58
CA ASN A 269 12.57 22.13 -18.49
C ASN A 269 13.36 23.34 -17.96
N CYS A 270 12.87 24.03 -16.94
CA CYS A 270 13.40 25.27 -16.39
C CYS A 270 13.64 25.21 -14.87
N SER A 271 13.05 24.24 -14.17
CA SER A 271 13.13 24.10 -12.71
C SER A 271 13.77 22.78 -12.26
N THR A 272 14.41 22.79 -11.09
CA THR A 272 15.00 21.59 -10.48
C THR A 272 14.62 21.47 -9.01
N GLY A 273 14.70 20.26 -8.44
CA GLY A 273 14.35 20.06 -7.02
C GLY A 273 12.86 20.23 -6.72
N LEU A 274 12.02 19.92 -7.71
CA LEU A 274 10.57 19.98 -7.62
C LEU A 274 10.03 18.93 -6.64
N GLU A 275 8.97 19.29 -5.93
CA GLU A 275 8.29 18.44 -4.96
C GLU A 275 6.79 18.67 -5.10
N ALA A 276 6.02 17.60 -5.38
CA ALA A 276 4.58 17.74 -5.46
C ALA A 276 3.95 17.86 -4.06
N THR A 277 2.82 18.54 -3.99
CA THR A 277 2.01 18.61 -2.78
C THR A 277 0.63 18.05 -3.06
N PHE A 278 -0.09 17.64 -2.02
CA PHE A 278 -1.45 17.16 -2.19
C PHE A 278 -2.44 17.75 -1.20
N THR A 279 -3.70 17.74 -1.59
CA THR A 279 -4.83 18.07 -0.72
C THR A 279 -5.91 17.00 -0.83
N ASP A 280 -6.48 16.61 0.31
CA ASP A 280 -7.46 15.54 0.40
C ASP A 280 -8.86 16.09 0.65
N THR A 281 -9.83 15.55 -0.08
CA THR A 281 -11.26 15.74 0.19
C THR A 281 -11.88 14.38 0.47
N ILE A 282 -12.45 14.22 1.66
CA ILE A 282 -13.08 12.98 2.12
C ILE A 282 -14.59 13.05 1.86
N ASN A 283 -15.14 12.01 1.25
CA ASN A 283 -16.57 11.82 1.11
C ASN A 283 -16.95 10.50 1.78
N ASP A 284 -17.84 10.57 2.77
CA ASP A 284 -18.32 9.39 3.49
C ASP A 284 -19.03 8.40 2.55
N GLY A 285 -18.78 7.11 2.75
CA GLY A 285 -19.41 5.99 2.06
C GLY A 285 -20.83 5.69 2.59
N GLU A 286 -21.42 4.61 2.08
CA GLU A 286 -22.74 4.18 2.56
C GLU A 286 -22.66 3.38 3.87
N CYS A 287 -21.56 2.66 4.11
CA CYS A 287 -21.32 1.94 5.35
C CYS A 287 -20.52 2.77 6.38
N PRO A 288 -20.77 2.64 7.70
CA PRO A 288 -19.90 3.22 8.73
C PRO A 288 -18.44 2.80 8.56
N GLY A 289 -17.52 3.77 8.57
CA GLY A 289 -16.09 3.51 8.41
C GLY A 289 -15.60 3.51 6.96
N GLU A 290 -16.50 3.40 5.98
CA GLU A 290 -16.17 3.55 4.57
C GLU A 290 -16.17 5.01 4.14
N PHE A 291 -15.21 5.37 3.29
CA PHE A 291 -15.14 6.69 2.67
C PHE A 291 -14.25 6.65 1.43
N THR A 292 -14.45 7.61 0.55
CA THR A 292 -13.57 7.84 -0.59
C THR A 292 -12.79 9.13 -0.38
N VAL A 293 -11.47 9.06 -0.50
CA VAL A 293 -10.58 10.22 -0.52
C VAL A 293 -10.29 10.59 -1.97
N THR A 294 -10.67 11.80 -2.35
CA THR A 294 -10.19 12.43 -3.58
C THR A 294 -8.95 13.24 -3.25
N ARG A 295 -7.77 12.71 -3.61
CA ARG A 295 -6.48 13.38 -3.42
C ARG A 295 -6.10 14.14 -4.68
N VAL A 296 -5.90 15.45 -4.56
CA VAL A 296 -5.45 16.31 -5.66
C VAL A 296 -3.97 16.60 -5.48
N TRP A 297 -3.15 16.00 -6.32
CA TRP A 297 -1.72 16.27 -6.42
C TRP A 297 -1.48 17.53 -7.28
N THR A 298 -0.63 18.43 -6.81
CA THR A 298 -0.25 19.68 -7.48
C THR A 298 1.27 19.83 -7.46
N LEU A 299 1.86 19.98 -8.64
CA LEU A 299 3.26 20.33 -8.83
C LEU A 299 3.32 21.74 -9.40
N VAL A 300 4.09 22.61 -8.75
CA VAL A 300 4.32 24.00 -9.17
C VAL A 300 5.83 24.17 -9.35
N ASP A 301 6.23 24.77 -10.45
CA ASP A 301 7.62 25.09 -10.72
C ASP A 301 8.06 26.38 -10.01
N GLU A 302 9.31 26.82 -10.23
CA GLU A 302 9.82 28.03 -9.57
C GLU A 302 9.25 29.33 -10.18
N CYS A 303 8.57 29.24 -11.33
CA CYS A 303 7.96 30.34 -12.10
C CYS A 303 6.42 30.36 -12.01
N ASP A 304 5.86 29.64 -11.05
CA ASP A 304 4.43 29.51 -10.78
C ASP A 304 3.60 28.81 -11.88
N ASN A 305 4.22 28.14 -12.87
CA ASN A 305 3.45 27.24 -13.74
C ASN A 305 3.13 25.95 -12.98
N ALA A 306 1.93 25.42 -13.19
CA ALA A 306 1.41 24.35 -12.35
C ALA A 306 0.65 23.26 -13.15
N THR A 307 0.82 22.02 -12.69
CA THR A 307 0.08 20.85 -13.17
C THR A 307 -0.59 20.15 -12.00
N SER A 308 -1.81 19.67 -12.20
CA SER A 308 -2.58 18.95 -11.17
C SER A 308 -3.25 17.69 -11.69
N PHE A 309 -3.24 16.64 -10.87
CA PHE A 309 -3.88 15.36 -11.16
C PHE A 309 -4.60 14.82 -9.92
N ILE A 310 -5.50 13.85 -10.14
CA ILE A 310 -6.33 13.26 -9.08
C ILE A 310 -5.93 11.80 -8.89
N GLN A 311 -5.84 11.40 -7.63
CA GLN A 311 -5.83 10.00 -7.19
C GLN A 311 -7.08 9.76 -6.34
N THR A 312 -7.72 8.61 -6.54
CA THR A 312 -8.85 8.14 -5.74
C THR A 312 -8.38 7.02 -4.81
N ILE A 313 -8.62 7.20 -3.51
CA ILE A 313 -8.38 6.17 -2.49
C ILE A 313 -9.74 5.78 -1.92
N SER A 314 -10.14 4.52 -2.11
CA SER A 314 -11.35 3.97 -1.50
C SER A 314 -10.98 3.27 -0.20
N VAL A 315 -11.68 3.56 0.88
CA VAL A 315 -11.58 2.83 2.14
C VAL A 315 -12.87 2.06 2.31
N GLU A 316 -12.77 0.73 2.29
CA GLU A 316 -13.89 -0.21 2.23
C GLU A 316 -13.72 -1.33 3.27
N ASP A 317 -14.81 -1.75 3.90
CA ASP A 317 -14.81 -2.91 4.79
C ASP A 317 -15.18 -4.17 4.01
N ASN A 318 -14.18 -5.02 3.77
CA ASN A 318 -14.35 -6.27 3.04
C ASN A 318 -14.13 -7.51 3.92
N THR A 319 -14.08 -7.34 5.24
CA THR A 319 -13.74 -8.42 6.17
C THR A 319 -14.91 -8.73 7.09
N ALA A 320 -15.22 -10.01 7.28
CA ALA A 320 -16.25 -10.41 8.23
C ALA A 320 -15.73 -10.35 9.68
N PRO A 321 -16.61 -10.13 10.68
CA PRO A 321 -16.24 -10.12 12.08
C PRO A 321 -15.49 -11.38 12.52
N THR A 322 -14.49 -11.18 13.36
CA THR A 322 -13.65 -12.24 13.91
C THR A 322 -14.02 -12.54 15.37
N LEU A 323 -13.82 -13.78 15.79
CA LEU A 323 -14.07 -14.18 17.18
C LEU A 323 -12.95 -13.69 18.10
N VAL A 324 -13.33 -13.02 19.19
CA VAL A 324 -12.42 -12.65 20.27
C VAL A 324 -12.22 -13.84 21.20
N GLY A 325 -11.08 -14.50 21.06
CA GLY A 325 -10.69 -15.66 21.88
C GLY A 325 -10.95 -16.99 21.17
N GLU A 326 -10.99 -18.06 21.95
CA GLU A 326 -11.20 -19.42 21.45
C GLU A 326 -12.44 -20.03 22.12
N PHE A 327 -13.13 -20.90 21.41
CA PHE A 327 -14.19 -21.75 21.94
C PHE A 327 -13.99 -23.17 21.44
N ASP A 328 -14.43 -24.15 22.25
CA ASP A 328 -14.42 -25.54 21.84
C ASP A 328 -15.53 -25.75 20.79
N ASP A 329 -15.13 -26.00 19.55
CA ASP A 329 -16.01 -26.24 18.41
C ASP A 329 -16.60 -27.67 18.43
N VAL A 330 -15.99 -28.59 19.19
CA VAL A 330 -16.50 -29.94 19.43
C VAL A 330 -16.43 -30.28 20.92
N ILE A 331 -17.57 -30.68 21.50
CA ILE A 331 -17.69 -31.06 22.91
C ILE A 331 -18.37 -32.43 23.01
N ASP A 332 -17.79 -33.35 23.79
CA ASP A 332 -18.41 -34.65 24.12
C ASP A 332 -18.91 -34.64 25.57
N VAL A 333 -20.21 -34.84 25.81
CA VAL A 333 -20.84 -34.80 27.14
C VAL A 333 -21.89 -35.88 27.32
N VAL A 334 -22.21 -36.19 28.56
CA VAL A 334 -23.41 -36.95 28.92
C VAL A 334 -24.61 -36.02 29.05
N CYS A 335 -25.82 -36.55 28.92
CA CYS A 335 -27.05 -35.74 28.87
C CYS A 335 -27.25 -34.79 30.07
N SER A 336 -26.73 -35.13 31.26
CA SER A 336 -26.80 -34.28 32.46
C SER A 336 -25.82 -33.10 32.45
N GLU A 337 -24.81 -33.11 31.56
CA GLU A 337 -23.68 -32.17 31.56
C GLU A 337 -23.65 -31.29 30.30
N ILE A 338 -24.76 -31.15 29.58
CA ILE A 338 -24.84 -30.28 28.40
C ILE A 338 -24.52 -28.84 28.82
N PRO A 339 -23.43 -28.23 28.33
CA PRO A 339 -23.04 -26.89 28.74
C PRO A 339 -24.03 -25.87 28.20
N LYS A 340 -24.27 -24.80 28.95
CA LYS A 340 -25.00 -23.63 28.44
C LYS A 340 -24.24 -23.03 27.25
N ALA A 341 -24.97 -22.46 26.30
CA ALA A 341 -24.37 -21.76 25.17
C ALA A 341 -23.38 -20.68 25.68
N PRO A 342 -22.11 -20.70 25.24
CA PRO A 342 -21.16 -19.66 25.61
C PRO A 342 -21.59 -18.32 25.02
N ASN A 343 -21.26 -17.23 25.73
CA ASN A 343 -21.43 -15.88 25.20
C ASN A 343 -20.17 -15.50 24.41
N LEU A 344 -20.21 -15.68 23.09
CA LEU A 344 -19.11 -15.32 22.20
C LEU A 344 -19.07 -13.80 21.98
N VAL A 345 -17.86 -13.25 21.88
CA VAL A 345 -17.62 -11.83 21.60
C VAL A 345 -16.90 -11.76 20.27
N PHE A 346 -17.35 -10.87 19.39
CA PHE A 346 -16.75 -10.67 18.08
C PHE A 346 -16.18 -9.26 17.99
N GLU A 347 -15.10 -9.12 17.24
CA GLU A 347 -14.49 -7.84 16.91
C GLU A 347 -14.32 -7.74 15.40
N ASP A 348 -14.47 -6.51 14.92
CA ASP A 348 -14.26 -6.15 13.54
C ASP A 348 -13.45 -4.84 13.50
N ALA A 349 -12.65 -4.68 12.46
CA ALA A 349 -11.76 -3.55 12.33
C ALA A 349 -12.53 -2.25 11.98
N CYS A 350 -13.62 -2.37 11.22
CA CYS A 350 -14.35 -1.27 10.62
C CYS A 350 -15.70 -1.02 11.29
N SER A 351 -16.30 -2.09 11.81
CA SER A 351 -17.64 -2.09 12.35
C SER A 351 -17.63 -2.16 13.87
N THR A 352 -18.42 -1.28 14.49
CA THR A 352 -18.57 -1.27 15.96
C THR A 352 -19.83 -2.00 16.42
N ASN A 353 -20.85 -2.10 15.56
CA ASN A 353 -22.07 -2.83 15.86
C ASN A 353 -22.11 -4.16 15.08
N ILE A 354 -21.77 -5.25 15.76
CA ILE A 354 -21.84 -6.59 15.19
C ILE A 354 -23.17 -7.23 15.56
N THR A 355 -23.91 -7.70 14.56
CA THR A 355 -25.15 -8.46 14.76
C THR A 355 -24.82 -9.94 14.86
N VAL A 356 -25.26 -10.59 15.94
CA VAL A 356 -25.07 -12.02 16.17
C VAL A 356 -26.45 -12.69 16.25
N ASP A 357 -26.73 -13.60 15.33
CA ASP A 357 -27.90 -14.48 15.38
C ASP A 357 -27.47 -15.89 15.82
N PHE A 358 -28.12 -16.40 16.86
CA PHE A 358 -27.80 -17.69 17.46
C PHE A 358 -28.91 -18.68 17.20
N ASN A 359 -28.54 -19.81 16.60
CA ASN A 359 -29.45 -20.92 16.33
C ASN A 359 -28.93 -22.21 16.96
N GLU A 360 -29.79 -22.92 17.68
CA GLU A 360 -29.50 -24.23 18.26
C GLU A 360 -30.47 -25.26 17.70
N THR A 361 -29.95 -26.37 17.17
CA THR A 361 -30.74 -27.49 16.67
C THR A 361 -30.22 -28.80 17.22
N SER A 362 -31.13 -29.75 17.46
CA SER A 362 -30.78 -31.11 17.89
C SER A 362 -31.18 -32.12 16.82
N THR A 363 -30.28 -33.04 16.46
CA THR A 363 -30.50 -34.04 15.40
C THR A 363 -30.92 -35.41 15.94
N SER A 364 -31.69 -35.46 17.03
CA SER A 364 -32.20 -36.73 17.58
C SER A 364 -33.14 -37.43 16.58
N ASP A 365 -32.94 -38.73 16.37
CA ASP A 365 -33.81 -39.59 15.55
C ASP A 365 -34.98 -40.19 16.36
N GLY A 366 -35.15 -39.79 17.62
CA GLY A 366 -36.21 -40.26 18.51
C GLY A 366 -35.99 -41.68 19.05
N THR A 367 -34.78 -42.23 18.95
CA THR A 367 -34.40 -43.49 19.61
C THR A 367 -33.42 -43.21 20.76
N GLY A 368 -33.24 -44.14 21.69
CA GLY A 368 -32.30 -44.04 22.83
C GLY A 368 -30.82 -44.08 22.43
N SER A 369 -30.48 -43.42 21.33
CA SER A 369 -29.14 -43.31 20.75
C SER A 369 -28.55 -41.93 21.04
N ASP A 370 -27.21 -41.85 21.09
CA ASP A 370 -26.46 -40.60 21.14
C ASP A 370 -26.96 -39.60 20.07
N TYR A 371 -27.11 -38.34 20.44
CA TYR A 371 -27.58 -37.28 19.54
C TYR A 371 -26.61 -36.10 19.53
N GLN A 372 -26.68 -35.27 18.48
CA GLN A 372 -25.85 -34.06 18.39
C GLN A 372 -26.70 -32.81 18.60
N ILE A 373 -26.15 -31.85 19.31
CA ILE A 373 -26.63 -30.47 19.35
C ILE A 373 -25.66 -29.64 18.49
N ILE A 374 -26.20 -28.96 17.49
CA ILE A 374 -25.45 -28.04 16.63
C ILE A 374 -25.87 -26.62 17.00
N ARG A 375 -24.89 -25.80 17.38
CA ARG A 375 -25.04 -24.38 17.66
C ARG A 375 -24.32 -23.59 16.58
N ASP A 376 -25.05 -22.71 15.90
CA ASP A 376 -24.49 -21.81 14.91
C ASP A 376 -24.64 -20.36 15.38
N TRP A 377 -23.53 -19.61 15.34
CA TRP A 377 -23.51 -18.16 15.49
C TRP A 377 -23.27 -17.56 14.11
N PHE A 378 -24.31 -16.96 13.54
CA PHE A 378 -24.23 -16.17 12.32
C PHE A 378 -23.90 -14.73 12.72
N VAL A 379 -22.74 -14.24 12.30
CA VAL A 379 -22.29 -12.88 12.62
C VAL A 379 -22.22 -12.06 11.35
N VAL A 380 -22.78 -10.86 11.42
CA VAL A 380 -22.80 -9.89 10.32
C VAL A 380 -22.43 -8.53 10.89
N ASP A 381 -21.51 -7.85 10.22
CA ASP A 381 -21.15 -6.47 10.54
C ASP A 381 -22.16 -5.45 9.98
N GLU A 382 -21.82 -4.15 10.04
CA GLU A 382 -22.68 -3.08 9.52
C GLU A 382 -22.63 -2.97 7.99
N CYS A 383 -21.58 -3.50 7.37
CA CYS A 383 -21.34 -3.49 5.91
C CYS A 383 -21.89 -4.73 5.19
N GLY A 384 -22.36 -5.72 5.96
CA GLY A 384 -22.93 -6.95 5.45
C GLY A 384 -21.91 -8.07 5.21
N ASN A 385 -20.68 -7.97 5.72
CA ASN A 385 -19.76 -9.11 5.67
C ASN A 385 -20.17 -10.14 6.74
N GLU A 386 -20.25 -11.41 6.33
CA GLU A 386 -20.83 -12.48 7.14
C GLU A 386 -19.79 -13.56 7.50
N ALA A 387 -19.85 -14.06 8.74
CA ALA A 387 -19.15 -15.26 9.16
C ALA A 387 -20.07 -16.18 9.98
N ILE A 388 -19.75 -17.47 9.99
CA ILE A 388 -20.49 -18.49 10.75
C ILE A 388 -19.51 -19.27 11.61
N PHE A 389 -19.84 -19.37 12.90
CA PHE A 389 -19.11 -20.20 13.85
C PHE A 389 -20.03 -21.32 14.32
N THR A 390 -19.54 -22.56 14.32
CA THR A 390 -20.35 -23.74 14.66
C THR A 390 -19.73 -24.49 15.83
N GLN A 391 -20.54 -24.81 16.85
CA GLN A 391 -20.21 -25.75 17.93
C GLN A 391 -21.07 -27.01 17.78
N THR A 392 -20.40 -28.17 17.75
CA THR A 392 -21.03 -29.49 17.75
C THR A 392 -20.87 -30.13 19.12
N ILE A 393 -21.98 -30.47 19.76
CA ILE A 393 -21.99 -31.16 21.06
C ILE A 393 -22.51 -32.58 20.82
N ASN A 394 -21.64 -33.57 20.98
CA ASN A 394 -22.02 -34.97 20.96
C ASN A 394 -22.54 -35.35 22.35
N VAL A 395 -23.82 -35.73 22.44
CA VAL A 395 -24.46 -36.10 23.69
C VAL A 395 -24.65 -37.61 23.76
N THR A 396 -24.02 -38.23 24.75
CA THR A 396 -24.25 -39.65 25.06
C THR A 396 -25.40 -39.80 26.05
N VAL A 397 -26.38 -40.66 25.71
CA VAL A 397 -27.53 -40.98 26.57
C VAL A 397 -27.17 -42.17 27.46
N GLN A 398 -27.08 -41.95 28.77
CA GLN A 398 -26.75 -43.01 29.73
C GLN A 398 -28.02 -43.80 30.09
N SER A 399 -28.02 -45.11 29.84
CA SER A 399 -29.20 -45.98 29.99
C SER A 399 -29.36 -46.64 31.37
N ASP A 400 -28.41 -46.47 32.28
CA ASP A 400 -28.34 -47.32 33.47
C ASP A 400 -28.62 -46.50 34.74
N ILE A 401 -29.90 -46.29 35.05
CA ILE A 401 -30.30 -45.94 36.43
C ILE A 401 -29.99 -47.18 37.29
N PRO A 402 -29.14 -47.09 38.32
CA PRO A 402 -28.86 -48.24 39.19
C PRO A 402 -30.13 -48.68 39.92
N THR A 403 -30.37 -49.99 39.99
CA THR A 403 -31.55 -50.58 40.64
C THR A 403 -31.16 -51.45 41.83
N ASP A 404 -32.08 -51.63 42.76
CA ASP A 404 -32.00 -52.61 43.84
C ASP A 404 -33.12 -53.66 43.69
N ASP A 405 -32.97 -54.82 44.34
CA ASP A 405 -33.95 -55.91 44.32
C ASP A 405 -34.68 -56.01 45.67
N ALA A 406 -35.94 -56.45 45.67
CA ALA A 406 -36.70 -56.67 46.91
C ALA A 406 -37.33 -58.07 47.01
N ASP A 407 -37.37 -58.62 48.22
CA ASP A 407 -38.07 -59.87 48.56
C ASP A 407 -39.32 -59.54 49.40
N LEU A 408 -40.52 -59.88 48.91
CA LEU A 408 -41.79 -59.64 49.60
C LEU A 408 -42.56 -60.94 49.89
N CYS A 409 -43.36 -60.94 50.94
CA CYS A 409 -44.18 -62.09 51.32
C CYS A 409 -45.56 -62.01 50.65
N ILE A 410 -46.02 -63.12 50.05
CA ILE A 410 -47.30 -63.16 49.32
C ILE A 410 -48.53 -62.87 50.20
N GLY A 411 -48.45 -63.16 51.50
CA GLY A 411 -49.53 -62.97 52.47
C GLY A 411 -49.55 -61.59 53.15
N GLU A 412 -48.62 -60.70 52.83
CA GLU A 412 -48.59 -59.35 53.40
C GLU A 412 -49.43 -58.39 52.57
N ASP A 413 -50.33 -57.67 53.24
CA ASP A 413 -51.20 -56.68 52.62
C ASP A 413 -50.67 -55.27 52.86
N PHE A 414 -49.79 -54.81 51.96
CA PHE A 414 -49.25 -53.44 51.96
C PHE A 414 -48.87 -52.99 50.54
N GLU A 415 -48.82 -51.68 50.32
CA GLU A 415 -48.40 -51.08 49.06
C GLU A 415 -46.90 -50.78 49.09
N PHE A 416 -46.14 -51.34 48.15
CA PHE A 416 -44.72 -51.11 47.93
C PHE A 416 -44.52 -50.15 46.75
N ASP A 417 -43.77 -49.05 46.93
CA ASP A 417 -43.49 -48.09 45.86
C ASP A 417 -42.28 -48.53 45.04
N LEU A 418 -42.47 -48.75 43.73
CA LEU A 418 -41.41 -49.18 42.81
C LEU A 418 -40.29 -48.14 42.68
N PHE A 419 -40.55 -46.86 42.98
CA PHE A 419 -39.49 -45.85 43.03
C PHE A 419 -38.46 -46.10 44.13
N ASP A 420 -38.80 -46.85 45.19
CA ASP A 420 -37.86 -47.21 46.25
C ASP A 420 -36.74 -48.14 45.76
N LEU A 421 -36.92 -48.78 44.58
CA LEU A 421 -35.92 -49.64 43.93
C LEU A 421 -35.00 -48.88 42.97
N LEU A 422 -35.27 -47.61 42.67
CA LEU A 422 -34.40 -46.79 41.84
C LEU A 422 -33.43 -45.99 42.72
N LEU A 423 -32.14 -46.06 42.39
CA LEU A 423 -31.08 -45.37 43.13
C LEU A 423 -30.54 -44.17 42.33
N GLY A 424 -30.35 -43.04 43.01
CA GLY A 424 -29.78 -41.82 42.43
C GLY A 424 -30.82 -40.82 41.92
N ASP A 425 -30.40 -39.91 41.05
CA ASP A 425 -31.27 -38.88 40.48
C ASP A 425 -31.94 -39.42 39.20
N PHE A 426 -33.26 -39.38 39.15
CA PHE A 426 -34.07 -39.79 37.99
C PHE A 426 -35.26 -38.85 37.83
N ASP A 427 -35.77 -38.72 36.60
CA ASP A 427 -37.01 -37.98 36.34
C ASP A 427 -38.19 -38.79 36.90
N ILE A 428 -39.17 -38.13 37.53
CA ILE A 428 -40.38 -38.73 38.13
C ILE A 428 -41.60 -38.69 37.20
N ASN A 429 -41.47 -38.11 36.01
CA ASN A 429 -42.58 -37.91 35.06
C ASN A 429 -42.74 -39.05 34.03
N GLY A 430 -42.07 -40.18 34.23
CA GLY A 430 -42.19 -41.38 33.41
C GLY A 430 -43.38 -42.26 33.79
N VAL A 431 -43.45 -43.43 33.14
CA VAL A 431 -44.53 -44.41 33.27
C VAL A 431 -43.95 -45.76 33.65
N TRP A 432 -44.50 -46.38 34.69
CA TRP A 432 -44.22 -47.76 35.07
C TRP A 432 -45.09 -48.74 34.28
N THR A 433 -44.49 -49.83 33.84
CA THR A 433 -45.15 -50.92 33.11
C THR A 433 -44.69 -52.26 33.65
N VAL A 434 -45.60 -53.22 33.77
CA VAL A 434 -45.26 -54.59 34.17
C VAL A 434 -44.71 -55.32 32.94
N THR A 435 -43.46 -55.78 33.02
CA THR A 435 -42.77 -56.45 31.90
C THR A 435 -42.64 -57.95 32.09
N SER A 436 -42.66 -58.45 33.33
CA SER A 436 -42.72 -59.87 33.64
C SER A 436 -43.65 -60.15 34.82
N GLY A 437 -44.41 -61.24 34.74
CA GLY A 437 -45.43 -61.61 35.73
C GLY A 437 -46.84 -61.09 35.41
N ASN A 438 -47.80 -61.40 36.29
CA ASN A 438 -49.21 -60.99 36.20
C ASN A 438 -49.61 -59.94 37.26
N ALA A 439 -48.63 -59.21 37.80
CA ALA A 439 -48.86 -58.16 38.78
C ALA A 439 -49.76 -57.04 38.22
N THR A 440 -50.51 -56.40 39.11
CA THR A 440 -51.22 -55.15 38.82
C THR A 440 -50.60 -54.04 39.65
N ILE A 441 -50.34 -52.90 39.04
CA ILE A 441 -49.78 -51.71 39.69
C ILE A 441 -50.76 -50.54 39.58
N ASP A 442 -50.77 -49.67 40.59
CA ASP A 442 -51.46 -48.38 40.54
C ASP A 442 -50.42 -47.25 40.55
N GLY A 443 -50.14 -46.68 39.37
CA GLY A 443 -49.01 -45.78 39.18
C GLY A 443 -47.68 -46.51 39.41
N SER A 444 -46.98 -46.17 40.49
CA SER A 444 -45.74 -46.82 40.92
C SER A 444 -45.93 -47.82 42.06
N PHE A 445 -47.16 -48.04 42.57
CA PHE A 445 -47.38 -48.89 43.74
C PHE A 445 -47.76 -50.32 43.34
N PHE A 446 -47.12 -51.31 43.98
CA PHE A 446 -47.37 -52.74 43.84
C PHE A 446 -47.74 -53.35 45.20
N ASN A 447 -48.80 -54.16 45.26
CA ASN A 447 -49.20 -54.86 46.49
C ASN A 447 -49.15 -56.39 46.28
N PRO A 448 -48.32 -57.15 47.04
CA PRO A 448 -48.22 -58.61 46.92
C PRO A 448 -49.53 -59.35 47.15
N SER A 449 -50.39 -58.86 48.06
CA SER A 449 -51.70 -59.48 48.35
C SER A 449 -52.66 -59.41 47.15
N SER A 450 -52.41 -58.50 46.20
CA SER A 450 -53.18 -58.42 44.95
C SER A 450 -53.01 -59.65 44.06
N LEU A 451 -51.97 -60.44 44.30
CA LEU A 451 -51.74 -61.71 43.61
C LEU A 451 -52.61 -62.83 44.17
N LEU A 452 -53.12 -62.73 45.40
CA LEU A 452 -53.99 -63.75 45.99
C LEU A 452 -55.30 -63.89 45.20
N ASP A 453 -55.86 -65.09 45.20
CA ASP A 453 -57.16 -65.31 44.58
C ASP A 453 -58.31 -64.71 45.39
N SER A 454 -59.54 -64.81 44.87
CA SER A 454 -60.73 -64.26 45.54
C SER A 454 -61.05 -64.89 46.91
N GLU A 455 -60.39 -66.00 47.26
CA GLU A 455 -60.55 -66.75 48.50
C GLU A 455 -59.41 -66.44 49.49
N GLY A 456 -58.39 -65.68 49.07
CA GLY A 456 -57.24 -65.27 49.87
C GLY A 456 -56.10 -66.30 49.88
N ASP A 457 -56.14 -67.27 48.97
CA ASP A 457 -55.14 -68.33 48.84
C ASP A 457 -54.20 -68.04 47.65
N TYR A 458 -53.03 -68.70 47.66
CA TYR A 458 -52.06 -68.67 46.57
C TYR A 458 -51.70 -70.08 46.08
N THR A 459 -51.18 -70.11 44.86
CA THR A 459 -50.56 -71.26 44.21
C THR A 459 -49.08 -70.99 43.97
N ASP A 460 -48.27 -72.03 43.84
CA ASP A 460 -46.83 -71.92 43.56
C ASP A 460 -46.52 -71.07 42.30
N ASP A 461 -47.44 -70.98 41.33
CA ASP A 461 -47.28 -70.18 40.10
C ASP A 461 -47.33 -68.65 40.34
N GLN A 462 -47.75 -68.21 41.53
CA GLN A 462 -47.78 -66.80 41.96
C GLN A 462 -46.56 -66.40 42.81
N LEU A 463 -45.64 -67.33 43.06
CA LEU A 463 -44.36 -67.08 43.71
C LEU A 463 -43.25 -66.93 42.65
N GLY A 464 -42.22 -66.15 42.95
CA GLY A 464 -41.07 -65.92 42.06
C GLY A 464 -40.88 -64.46 41.67
N GLU A 465 -40.14 -64.24 40.58
CA GLU A 465 -39.67 -62.92 40.13
C GLU A 465 -40.70 -62.19 39.27
N TYR A 466 -40.94 -60.93 39.61
CA TYR A 466 -41.76 -59.96 38.89
C TYR A 466 -40.88 -58.80 38.43
N GLU A 467 -40.99 -58.40 37.17
CA GLU A 467 -40.20 -57.30 36.59
C GLU A 467 -41.11 -56.12 36.22
N PHE A 468 -40.64 -54.92 36.53
CA PHE A 468 -41.31 -53.66 36.22
C PHE A 468 -40.34 -52.73 35.49
N THR A 469 -40.75 -52.18 34.35
CA THR A 469 -39.96 -51.20 33.59
C THR A 469 -40.54 -49.80 33.73
N TYR A 470 -39.69 -48.85 34.12
CA TYR A 470 -39.95 -47.43 34.13
C TYR A 470 -39.40 -46.79 32.84
N THR A 471 -40.26 -46.10 32.08
CA THR A 471 -39.89 -45.39 30.85
C THR A 471 -40.23 -43.91 30.98
N TYR A 472 -39.31 -43.01 30.65
CA TYR A 472 -39.55 -41.56 30.66
C TYR A 472 -39.18 -40.91 29.32
N GLU A 473 -40.02 -39.96 28.90
CA GLU A 473 -39.93 -39.27 27.60
C GLU A 473 -39.61 -37.78 27.85
N GLY A 474 -38.51 -37.28 27.29
CA GLY A 474 -38.00 -35.92 27.50
C GLY A 474 -36.81 -35.59 26.58
N GLN A 475 -36.06 -34.51 26.86
CA GLN A 475 -34.82 -34.21 26.11
C GLN A 475 -33.75 -35.32 26.24
N CYS A 476 -33.85 -36.14 27.28
CA CYS A 476 -33.06 -37.35 27.50
C CYS A 476 -34.02 -38.53 27.72
N PRO A 477 -34.43 -39.30 26.71
CA PRO A 477 -35.31 -40.46 26.90
C PRO A 477 -34.54 -41.64 27.52
N GLY A 478 -35.18 -42.43 28.39
CA GLY A 478 -34.55 -43.59 29.01
C GLY A 478 -35.56 -44.61 29.55
N SER A 479 -35.09 -45.84 29.79
CA SER A 479 -35.89 -46.90 30.42
C SER A 479 -35.04 -47.76 31.34
N VAL A 480 -35.56 -48.12 32.51
CA VAL A 480 -34.90 -48.97 33.51
C VAL A 480 -35.85 -50.06 34.00
N THR A 481 -35.34 -51.27 34.29
CA THR A 481 -36.14 -52.40 34.80
C THR A 481 -35.71 -52.77 36.21
N VAL A 482 -36.67 -52.95 37.14
CA VAL A 482 -36.47 -53.40 38.52
C VAL A 482 -37.14 -54.77 38.74
N THR A 483 -36.64 -55.55 39.71
CA THR A 483 -37.12 -56.91 40.00
C THR A 483 -37.56 -57.06 41.46
N ILE A 484 -38.72 -57.70 41.68
CA ILE A 484 -39.23 -58.07 43.01
C ILE A 484 -39.49 -59.58 43.04
N ASN A 485 -39.03 -60.27 44.08
CA ASN A 485 -39.23 -61.70 44.29
C ASN A 485 -40.26 -61.98 45.41
N ILE A 486 -41.24 -62.86 45.16
CA ILE A 486 -42.36 -63.16 46.08
C ILE A 486 -42.26 -64.58 46.68
N ASN A 487 -42.36 -64.74 48.02
CA ASN A 487 -42.23 -66.03 48.76
C ASN A 487 -43.20 -66.23 49.97
N ASP A 488 -43.19 -67.41 50.65
CA ASP A 488 -44.18 -67.87 51.65
C ASP A 488 -43.67 -68.34 53.04
N ASP A 489 -42.43 -68.01 53.43
CA ASP A 489 -41.68 -68.58 54.59
C ASP A 489 -42.24 -68.30 56.03
N CYS A 490 -43.51 -67.93 56.24
CA CYS A 490 -44.01 -67.30 57.48
C CYS A 490 -44.98 -68.12 58.41
N ILE A 491 -45.05 -69.48 58.40
CA ILE A 491 -46.06 -70.30 59.18
C ILE A 491 -45.45 -71.48 60.04
N VAL A 492 -45.97 -71.82 61.27
CA VAL A 492 -45.50 -72.93 62.22
C VAL A 492 -46.62 -73.83 62.88
N LEU A 493 -46.36 -75.12 63.30
CA LEU A 493 -47.33 -76.24 63.69
C LEU A 493 -47.24 -76.84 65.17
N PRO A 494 -48.30 -77.54 65.75
CA PRO A 494 -48.41 -78.03 67.19
C PRO A 494 -48.18 -79.56 67.59
N CYS A 495 -47.96 -79.91 68.90
CA CYS A 495 -47.54 -81.23 69.55
C CYS A 495 -48.63 -82.35 69.87
N GLY A 496 -48.25 -83.64 70.13
CA GLY A 496 -49.16 -84.81 70.35
C GLY A 496 -48.86 -85.81 71.53
N GLU A 497 -49.59 -86.96 71.62
CA GLU A 497 -49.51 -87.95 72.75
C GLU A 497 -48.22 -88.78 72.78
N ASP A 498 -47.63 -89.06 71.62
CA ASP A 498 -46.41 -89.88 71.49
C ASP A 498 -45.15 -89.17 72.05
N ASP A 499 -45.26 -87.88 72.35
CA ASP A 499 -44.18 -87.05 72.86
C ASP A 499 -44.01 -87.17 74.40
N LEU A 500 -44.94 -87.82 75.12
CA LEU A 500 -44.94 -87.90 76.58
C LEU A 500 -44.17 -89.12 77.15
N VAL A 501 -43.16 -88.88 78.00
CA VAL A 501 -42.35 -89.92 78.67
C VAL A 501 -42.56 -89.90 80.20
N ILE A 502 -43.08 -91.00 80.78
CA ILE A 502 -43.37 -91.13 82.23
C ILE A 502 -42.46 -92.18 82.88
N SER A 503 -41.86 -91.82 84.02
CA SER A 503 -41.01 -92.69 84.85
C SER A 503 -41.72 -93.96 85.35
N LYS A 504 -41.05 -95.11 85.30
CA LYS A 504 -41.58 -96.43 85.73
C LYS A 504 -41.08 -96.90 87.10
N ALA A 505 -40.04 -96.27 87.64
CA ALA A 505 -39.46 -96.62 88.93
C ALA A 505 -38.96 -95.37 89.67
N VAL A 506 -39.00 -95.41 91.00
CA VAL A 506 -38.39 -94.43 91.91
C VAL A 506 -37.48 -95.18 92.88
N THR A 507 -36.19 -94.87 92.84
CA THR A 507 -35.16 -95.41 93.74
C THR A 507 -34.58 -94.27 94.56
N ALA A 508 -35.24 -93.89 95.64
CA ALA A 508 -34.80 -92.80 96.51
C ALA A 508 -33.66 -93.26 97.44
N ASN A 509 -32.46 -93.43 96.88
CA ASN A 509 -31.22 -93.78 97.59
C ASN A 509 -30.17 -92.65 97.54
N PHE A 510 -30.52 -91.51 96.95
CA PHE A 510 -29.69 -90.31 96.79
C PHE A 510 -28.42 -90.54 95.94
N ASP A 511 -28.50 -91.41 94.92
CA ASP A 511 -27.44 -91.60 93.93
C ASP A 511 -27.61 -90.72 92.67
N GLY A 512 -28.73 -90.01 92.55
CA GLY A 512 -29.05 -89.07 91.48
C GLY A 512 -29.71 -89.72 90.25
N ILE A 513 -29.96 -91.03 90.27
CA ILE A 513 -30.68 -91.76 89.22
C ILE A 513 -32.05 -92.29 89.72
N ASN A 514 -33.13 -91.81 89.08
CA ASN A 514 -34.53 -92.16 89.36
C ASN A 514 -35.00 -91.78 90.79
N GLU A 515 -34.52 -90.67 91.34
CA GLU A 515 -34.85 -90.18 92.69
C GLU A 515 -36.30 -89.75 92.82
N PHE A 516 -36.85 -89.26 91.71
CA PHE A 516 -38.18 -88.70 91.64
C PHE A 516 -38.98 -89.36 90.53
N PHE A 517 -40.29 -89.39 90.68
CA PHE A 517 -41.19 -89.73 89.59
C PHE A 517 -41.20 -88.58 88.58
N THR A 518 -40.76 -88.77 87.34
CA THR A 518 -40.68 -87.68 86.34
C THR A 518 -41.59 -87.89 85.11
N ILE A 519 -42.04 -86.78 84.52
CA ILE A 519 -42.78 -86.67 83.27
C ILE A 519 -42.04 -85.66 82.36
N THR A 520 -41.63 -86.06 81.16
CA THR A 520 -40.78 -85.27 80.23
C THR A 520 -41.22 -85.42 78.76
N GLY A 521 -40.67 -84.61 77.85
CA GLY A 521 -40.86 -84.68 76.39
C GLY A 521 -41.92 -83.73 75.81
N VAL A 522 -42.49 -82.85 76.63
CA VAL A 522 -43.55 -81.90 76.26
C VAL A 522 -43.33 -80.51 76.88
N GLU A 523 -42.07 -80.13 77.09
CA GLU A 523 -41.66 -78.94 77.82
C GLU A 523 -42.19 -77.63 77.20
N ASP A 524 -42.27 -77.57 75.86
CA ASP A 524 -42.70 -76.38 75.12
C ASP A 524 -44.21 -76.37 74.80
N CYS A 525 -44.95 -77.42 75.19
CA CYS A 525 -46.37 -77.60 74.83
C CYS A 525 -47.34 -77.03 75.89
N GLY A 526 -46.85 -76.50 77.01
CA GLY A 526 -47.65 -75.73 77.98
C GLY A 526 -48.62 -76.54 78.87
N PHE A 527 -48.36 -77.83 79.09
CA PHE A 527 -49.25 -78.72 79.88
C PHE A 527 -49.07 -78.58 81.40
N VAL A 528 -50.13 -78.87 82.15
CA VAL A 528 -50.12 -78.92 83.63
C VAL A 528 -50.47 -80.32 84.11
N PHE A 529 -49.67 -80.88 85.03
CA PHE A 529 -49.80 -82.26 85.49
C PHE A 529 -50.38 -82.37 86.90
N GLU A 530 -51.45 -83.16 87.07
CA GLU A 530 -51.95 -83.57 88.38
C GLU A 530 -51.58 -85.04 88.63
N VAL A 531 -50.81 -85.32 89.68
CA VAL A 531 -50.35 -86.67 90.04
C VAL A 531 -50.98 -87.13 91.34
N GLN A 532 -51.53 -88.33 91.33
CA GLN A 532 -51.99 -89.06 92.52
C GLN A 532 -51.33 -90.43 92.57
N ILE A 533 -50.94 -90.89 93.77
CA ILE A 533 -50.28 -92.19 93.94
C ILE A 533 -50.99 -93.00 95.02
N PHE A 534 -51.17 -94.29 94.75
CA PHE A 534 -51.94 -95.23 95.57
C PHE A 534 -51.10 -96.46 95.93
N ASN A 535 -51.29 -96.97 97.16
CA ASN A 535 -50.69 -98.23 97.58
C ASN A 535 -51.46 -99.46 97.04
N ARG A 536 -50.93 -100.66 97.25
CA ARG A 536 -51.53 -101.92 96.76
C ARG A 536 -52.94 -102.23 97.26
N TRP A 537 -53.41 -101.53 98.30
CA TRP A 537 -54.77 -101.67 98.83
C TRP A 537 -55.73 -100.59 98.32
N GLY A 538 -55.28 -99.72 97.40
CA GLY A 538 -56.07 -98.64 96.82
C GLY A 538 -56.15 -97.39 97.68
N ALA A 539 -55.36 -97.27 98.75
CA ALA A 539 -55.31 -96.04 99.55
C ALA A 539 -54.36 -95.01 98.91
N LYS A 540 -54.82 -93.77 98.76
CA LYS A 540 -54.02 -92.64 98.25
C LYS A 540 -52.95 -92.26 99.27
N ILE A 541 -51.70 -92.21 98.83
CA ILE A 541 -50.52 -91.94 99.65
C ILE A 541 -49.83 -90.63 99.27
N TYR A 542 -50.10 -90.09 98.07
CA TYR A 542 -49.57 -88.83 97.59
C TYR A 542 -50.55 -88.18 96.59
N GLU A 543 -50.59 -86.85 96.57
CA GLU A 543 -51.37 -86.04 95.63
C GLU A 543 -50.70 -84.69 95.43
N ASN A 544 -50.57 -84.27 94.17
CA ASN A 544 -50.14 -82.93 93.80
C ASN A 544 -50.88 -82.49 92.52
N PHE A 545 -51.53 -81.32 92.57
CA PHE A 545 -52.32 -80.78 91.45
C PHE A 545 -51.50 -79.96 90.44
N ASN A 546 -50.23 -79.71 90.74
CA ASN A 546 -49.29 -79.09 89.82
C ASN A 546 -47.92 -79.73 90.01
N TYR A 547 -47.82 -80.98 89.58
CA TYR A 547 -46.67 -81.82 89.82
C TYR A 547 -45.43 -81.31 89.09
N GLN A 548 -44.34 -81.12 89.83
CA GLN A 548 -43.08 -80.54 89.33
C GLN A 548 -41.95 -81.57 89.29
N ASN A 549 -42.27 -82.85 89.09
CA ASN A 549 -41.29 -83.94 89.03
C ASN A 549 -40.46 -84.10 90.32
N ASP A 550 -41.09 -83.90 91.49
CA ASP A 550 -40.43 -83.72 92.79
C ASP A 550 -40.80 -84.78 93.85
N TRP A 551 -41.57 -85.82 93.51
CA TRP A 551 -41.94 -86.87 94.47
C TRP A 551 -40.97 -88.04 94.50
N ASN A 552 -40.38 -88.30 95.67
CA ASN A 552 -39.35 -89.31 95.93
C ASN A 552 -39.80 -90.47 96.83
N GLY A 553 -41.08 -90.80 96.86
CA GLY A 553 -41.59 -91.91 97.70
C GLY A 553 -41.96 -91.52 99.14
N THR A 554 -42.15 -90.24 99.44
CA THR A 554 -42.67 -89.77 100.73
C THR A 554 -44.18 -90.03 100.86
N ALA A 555 -44.65 -90.37 102.07
CA ALA A 555 -46.08 -90.66 102.33
C ALA A 555 -46.74 -89.51 103.10
N SER A 556 -47.90 -89.02 102.65
CA SER A 556 -48.59 -87.87 103.27
C SER A 556 -49.47 -88.20 104.49
N SER A 557 -49.60 -89.47 104.90
CA SER A 557 -50.39 -89.86 106.07
C SER A 557 -49.85 -91.12 106.76
N ALA A 558 -50.04 -91.21 108.09
CA ALA A 558 -49.47 -92.17 109.05
C ALA A 558 -49.86 -93.66 108.85
N SER A 559 -49.94 -94.12 107.61
CA SER A 559 -50.44 -95.44 107.23
C SER A 559 -49.35 -96.46 106.92
N ILE A 560 -48.05 -96.14 107.01
CA ILE A 560 -46.98 -97.15 107.01
C ILE A 560 -45.79 -96.67 107.88
N GLY A 561 -45.27 -97.54 108.75
CA GLY A 561 -44.53 -97.15 109.96
C GLY A 561 -43.17 -96.47 109.79
N GLY A 562 -42.90 -95.52 110.68
CA GLY A 562 -41.58 -95.24 111.27
C GLY A 562 -40.51 -94.49 110.47
N SER A 563 -40.60 -94.39 109.13
CA SER A 563 -39.48 -93.87 108.31
C SER A 563 -39.81 -92.74 107.32
N ASP A 564 -40.94 -92.02 107.42
CA ASP A 564 -41.41 -90.93 106.51
C ASP A 564 -41.58 -91.28 105.00
N PHE A 565 -40.96 -92.38 104.55
CA PHE A 565 -41.03 -92.95 103.21
C PHE A 565 -41.95 -94.16 103.15
N VAL A 566 -42.54 -94.38 101.98
CA VAL A 566 -43.33 -95.58 101.69
C VAL A 566 -42.39 -96.80 101.59
N PRO A 567 -42.76 -97.99 102.08
CA PRO A 567 -41.93 -99.17 101.94
C PRO A 567 -41.71 -99.53 100.48
N THR A 568 -40.59 -100.21 100.22
CA THR A 568 -40.30 -100.79 98.92
C THR A 568 -41.42 -101.70 98.43
N GLY A 569 -41.94 -101.40 97.24
CA GLY A 569 -43.05 -102.11 96.64
C GLY A 569 -43.61 -101.42 95.41
N THR A 570 -44.62 -102.04 94.80
CA THR A 570 -45.33 -101.46 93.64
C THR A 570 -46.49 -100.59 94.12
N TYR A 571 -46.55 -99.38 93.57
CA TYR A 571 -47.61 -98.40 93.73
C TYR A 571 -48.25 -98.13 92.36
N TYR A 572 -49.36 -97.40 92.34
CA TYR A 572 -50.05 -97.02 91.10
C TYR A 572 -50.22 -95.51 91.05
N TYR A 573 -49.94 -94.91 89.90
CA TYR A 573 -50.18 -93.49 89.67
C TYR A 573 -51.39 -93.25 88.78
N VAL A 574 -52.04 -92.11 88.99
CA VAL A 574 -53.02 -91.50 88.09
C VAL A 574 -52.49 -90.11 87.73
N LEU A 575 -52.35 -89.86 86.43
CA LEU A 575 -51.85 -88.61 85.86
C LEU A 575 -52.96 -87.96 85.02
N ASN A 576 -53.45 -86.79 85.46
CA ASN A 576 -54.30 -85.94 84.62
C ASN A 576 -53.45 -84.85 83.97
N ILE A 577 -53.52 -84.74 82.65
CA ILE A 577 -52.83 -83.70 81.87
C ILE A 577 -53.86 -82.64 81.49
N LYS A 578 -53.77 -81.44 82.08
CA LYS A 578 -54.67 -80.33 81.74
C LYS A 578 -54.18 -79.61 80.50
N ASN A 579 -55.11 -79.03 79.75
CA ASN A 579 -54.89 -78.24 78.53
C ASN A 579 -54.33 -79.01 77.31
N SER A 580 -54.19 -80.33 77.38
CA SER A 580 -53.71 -81.15 76.25
C SER A 580 -54.84 -81.82 75.44
N GLY A 581 -56.05 -81.91 75.99
CA GLY A 581 -57.13 -82.72 75.40
C GLY A 581 -56.95 -84.24 75.54
N LEU A 582 -55.85 -84.70 76.17
CA LEU A 582 -55.55 -86.12 76.40
C LEU A 582 -56.35 -86.68 77.58
N ARG A 583 -56.62 -88.00 77.54
CA ARG A 583 -57.32 -88.70 78.63
C ARG A 583 -56.35 -88.96 79.80
N PRO A 584 -56.83 -89.11 81.05
CA PRO A 584 -55.99 -89.48 82.18
C PRO A 584 -55.17 -90.75 81.94
N ILE A 585 -53.87 -90.69 82.23
CA ILE A 585 -52.94 -91.82 82.08
C ILE A 585 -52.75 -92.48 83.44
N THR A 586 -52.80 -93.81 83.50
CA THR A 586 -52.60 -94.56 84.75
C THR A 586 -51.59 -95.68 84.54
N GLY A 587 -50.78 -95.97 85.55
CA GLY A 587 -49.74 -97.00 85.42
C GLY A 587 -49.16 -97.45 86.77
N PRO A 588 -48.52 -98.64 86.81
CA PRO A 588 -47.75 -99.06 87.96
C PRO A 588 -46.42 -98.30 88.03
N ILE A 589 -45.97 -98.03 89.25
CA ILE A 589 -44.64 -97.51 89.55
C ILE A 589 -43.99 -98.34 90.65
N TYR A 590 -42.76 -98.77 90.43
CA TYR A 590 -41.99 -99.46 91.46
C TYR A 590 -41.23 -98.45 92.32
N VAL A 591 -41.48 -98.42 93.62
CA VAL A 591 -40.81 -97.51 94.55
C VAL A 591 -39.91 -98.33 95.47
N SER A 592 -38.64 -97.95 95.57
CA SER A 592 -37.69 -98.49 96.55
C SER A 592 -37.05 -97.34 97.30
N THR A 593 -37.28 -97.29 98.60
CA THR A 593 -36.73 -96.30 99.53
C THR A 593 -35.80 -97.05 100.49
N LYS A 594 -34.71 -96.43 100.93
CA LYS A 594 -33.68 -97.08 101.75
C LYS A 594 -33.61 -96.49 103.15
#